data_AF-D4P876-F1
#
_entry.id   AF-D4P876-F1
#
_cell.length_a   1.000
_cell.length_b   1.000
_cell.length_c   1.000
_cell.angle_alpha   90.00
_cell.angle_beta   90.00
_cell.angle_gamma   90.00
#
_symmetry.space_group_name_H-M   'P 1'
#
loop_
_entity.id
_entity.type
_entity.pdbx_description
1 polymer ?
#
loop_
_entity_poly.entity_id
_entity_poly.type
_entity_poly.pdbx_seq_one_letter_code
_entity_poly.pdbx_strand_id
1 'polypeptide(L)'
;ISLALLARKLALNTVIVLEQEEELDLVIELSRKLSIRPVIGVRAKLRTKHSGHFGSTSGEKGKFGLTTTQILSVVRKLADSGMLDCFQLLHFHIGSQIPSTELLANGVGEAAQIYCELVRLGANMQVLDIGGGLGIDYDGSKSGDSDLSVA
;
A
#
# COMPACT_ATOMS: atom_id res chain seq x y z
N ILE A 1 -3.40 -13.96 -8.67
CA ILE A 1 -2.20 -14.44 -7.92
C ILE A 1 -1.33 -15.37 -8.76
N SER A 2 -1.81 -16.52 -9.26
CA SER A 2 -0.96 -17.48 -10.02
C SER A 2 -0.20 -16.85 -11.20
N LEU A 3 -0.86 -15.97 -11.97
CA LEU A 3 -0.21 -15.26 -13.08
C LEU A 3 0.93 -14.34 -12.61
N ALA A 4 0.75 -13.65 -11.48
CA ALA A 4 1.78 -12.81 -10.88
C ALA A 4 2.99 -13.63 -10.39
N LEU A 5 2.75 -14.82 -9.83
CA LEU A 5 3.82 -15.75 -9.49
C LEU A 5 4.55 -16.26 -10.74
N LEU A 6 3.83 -16.60 -11.81
CA LEU A 6 4.46 -17.01 -13.07
C LEU A 6 5.28 -15.88 -13.70
N ALA A 7 4.84 -14.63 -13.60
CA ALA A 7 5.61 -13.46 -14.03
C ALA A 7 6.95 -13.36 -13.29
N ARG A 8 7.01 -13.69 -12.00
CA ARG A 8 8.28 -13.80 -11.25
C ARG A 8 9.20 -14.88 -11.82
N LYS A 9 8.64 -16.02 -12.24
CA LYS A 9 9.42 -17.09 -12.89
C LYS A 9 10.02 -16.63 -14.23
N LEU A 10 9.39 -15.66 -14.88
CA LEU A 10 9.89 -14.98 -16.09
C LEU A 10 10.84 -13.80 -15.77
N ALA A 11 11.34 -13.71 -14.52
CA ALA A 11 12.24 -12.65 -14.05
C ALA A 11 11.66 -11.23 -14.07
N LEU A 12 10.33 -11.07 -14.13
CA LEU A 12 9.69 -9.78 -13.93
C LEU A 12 9.70 -9.40 -12.44
N ASN A 13 9.85 -8.11 -12.13
CA ASN A 13 9.79 -7.59 -10.76
C ASN A 13 8.34 -7.38 -10.32
N THR A 14 7.60 -8.48 -10.19
CA THR A 14 6.17 -8.45 -9.86
C THR A 14 5.96 -8.48 -8.35
N VAL A 15 5.27 -7.47 -7.82
CA VAL A 15 4.82 -7.42 -6.42
C VAL A 15 3.33 -7.70 -6.36
N ILE A 16 2.91 -8.58 -5.43
CA ILE A 16 1.50 -8.81 -5.12
C ILE A 16 1.15 -7.94 -3.91
N VAL A 17 0.42 -6.85 -4.14
CA VAL A 17 -0.05 -5.97 -3.07
C VAL A 17 -1.37 -6.49 -2.54
N LEU A 18 -1.38 -6.91 -1.27
CA LEU A 18 -2.58 -7.39 -0.58
C LEU A 18 -3.50 -6.21 -0.27
N GLU A 19 -4.76 -6.34 -0.64
CA GLU A 19 -5.82 -5.39 -0.29
C GLU A 19 -6.81 -5.96 0.73
N GLN A 20 -6.79 -7.28 0.94
CA GLN A 20 -7.52 -8.00 1.97
C GLN A 20 -6.58 -8.98 2.69
N GLU A 21 -6.83 -9.24 3.98
CA GLU A 21 -5.94 -10.08 4.80
C GLU A 21 -5.96 -11.55 4.34
N GLU A 22 -7.13 -12.02 3.89
CA GLU A 22 -7.40 -13.39 3.47
C GLU A 22 -6.65 -13.78 2.19
N GLU A 23 -6.24 -12.80 1.38
CA GLU A 23 -5.45 -13.02 0.17
C GLU A 23 -4.07 -13.64 0.47
N LEU A 24 -3.52 -13.39 1.67
CA LEU A 24 -2.21 -13.91 2.08
C LEU A 24 -2.19 -15.45 2.07
N ASP A 25 -3.25 -16.07 2.58
CA ASP A 25 -3.32 -17.53 2.69
C ASP A 25 -3.26 -18.16 1.28
N LEU A 26 -3.95 -17.54 0.31
CA LEU A 26 -3.92 -17.95 -1.09
C LEU A 26 -2.56 -17.70 -1.76
N VAL A 27 -1.87 -16.60 -1.43
CA VAL A 27 -0.51 -16.33 -1.92
C VAL A 27 0.47 -17.41 -1.43
N ILE A 28 0.43 -17.76 -0.14
CA ILE A 28 1.32 -18.76 0.46
C ILE A 28 1.04 -20.15 -0.14
N GLU A 29 -0.23 -20.53 -0.26
CA GLU A 29 -0.63 -21.81 -0.85
C GLU A 29 -0.09 -21.95 -2.29
N LEU A 30 -0.39 -20.97 -3.15
CA LEU A 30 0.02 -21.00 -4.56
C LEU A 30 1.53 -20.86 -4.73
N SER A 31 2.20 -20.07 -3.87
CA SER A 31 3.67 -19.99 -3.83
C SER A 31 4.30 -21.36 -3.62
N ARG A 32 3.82 -22.11 -2.61
CA ARG A 32 4.31 -23.46 -2.30
C ARG A 32 4.00 -24.44 -3.44
N LYS A 33 2.77 -24.42 -3.95
CA LYS A 33 2.35 -25.29 -5.06
C LYS A 33 3.16 -25.09 -6.33
N LEU A 34 3.49 -23.84 -6.65
CA LEU A 34 4.28 -23.50 -7.86
C LEU A 34 5.79 -23.49 -7.61
N SER A 35 6.23 -23.64 -6.35
CA SER A 35 7.63 -23.51 -5.92
C SER A 35 8.25 -22.17 -6.34
N ILE A 36 7.50 -21.08 -6.17
CA ILE A 36 7.92 -19.71 -6.50
C ILE A 36 7.83 -18.85 -5.25
N ARG A 37 8.94 -18.23 -4.83
CA ARG A 37 8.90 -17.24 -3.74
C ARG A 37 8.22 -15.95 -4.23
N PRO A 38 7.16 -15.47 -3.58
CA PRO A 38 6.48 -14.23 -3.96
C PRO A 38 7.29 -13.01 -3.51
N VAL A 39 6.98 -11.86 -4.11
CA VAL A 39 7.24 -10.56 -3.48
C VAL A 39 5.89 -9.99 -3.08
N ILE A 40 5.73 -9.69 -1.80
CA ILE A 40 4.46 -9.31 -1.18
C ILE A 40 4.57 -7.86 -0.74
N GLY A 41 3.53 -7.09 -1.03
CA GLY A 41 3.28 -5.82 -0.41
C GLY A 41 1.91 -5.80 0.28
N VAL A 42 1.64 -4.76 1.05
CA VAL A 42 0.30 -4.51 1.61
C VAL A 42 -0.14 -3.09 1.30
N ARG A 43 -1.43 -2.92 1.01
CA ARG A 43 -2.06 -1.60 0.99
C ARG A 43 -2.49 -1.23 2.40
N ALA A 44 -1.92 -0.17 2.98
CA ALA A 44 -2.31 0.33 4.29
C ALA A 44 -3.51 1.27 4.23
N LYS A 45 -4.42 1.13 5.20
CA LYS A 45 -5.44 2.13 5.50
C LYS A 45 -4.85 3.21 6.40
N LEU A 46 -4.72 4.40 5.85
CA LEU A 46 -4.31 5.59 6.61
C LEU A 46 -5.50 6.24 7.32
N ARG A 47 -5.22 6.89 8.45
CA ARG A 47 -6.14 7.78 9.15
C ARG A 47 -6.26 9.12 8.44
N THR A 48 -5.18 9.57 7.79
CA THR A 48 -5.17 10.76 6.93
C THR A 48 -6.19 10.59 5.80
N LYS A 49 -7.14 11.53 5.67
CA LYS A 49 -8.24 11.49 4.68
C LYS A 49 -8.27 12.76 3.84
N HIS A 50 -8.64 12.60 2.58
CA HIS A 50 -9.09 13.70 1.73
C HIS A 50 -10.61 13.91 1.91
N SER A 51 -11.03 15.12 2.28
CA SER A 51 -12.43 15.46 2.60
C SER A 51 -13.30 15.86 1.40
N GLY A 52 -12.78 15.81 0.16
CA GLY A 52 -13.53 16.15 -1.05
C GLY A 52 -14.40 15.03 -1.62
N HIS A 53 -15.14 15.33 -2.69
CA HIS A 53 -16.05 14.40 -3.39
C HIS A 53 -15.40 13.09 -3.86
N PHE A 54 -14.07 13.06 -4.00
CA PHE A 54 -13.28 11.89 -4.40
C PHE A 54 -12.75 11.04 -3.22
N GLY A 55 -13.06 11.40 -1.96
CA GLY A 55 -12.58 10.70 -0.76
C GLY A 55 -13.27 9.36 -0.45
N SER A 56 -14.27 8.95 -1.23
CA SER A 56 -15.14 7.80 -0.91
C SER A 56 -14.48 6.42 -1.08
N THR A 57 -13.27 6.35 -1.64
CA THR A 57 -12.48 5.11 -1.80
C THR A 57 -11.27 5.02 -0.87
N SER A 58 -10.97 6.06 -0.09
CA SER A 58 -9.77 6.17 0.74
C SER A 58 -10.06 6.27 2.24
N GLY A 59 -9.09 5.82 3.05
CA GLY A 59 -9.12 5.86 4.51
C GLY A 59 -9.70 4.59 5.18
N GLU A 60 -9.86 4.63 6.50
CA GLU A 60 -10.24 3.48 7.34
C GLU A 60 -11.52 2.72 6.90
N LYS A 61 -12.49 3.44 6.31
CA LYS A 61 -13.76 2.89 5.77
C LYS A 61 -13.69 2.47 4.30
N GLY A 62 -12.53 2.57 3.66
CA GLY A 62 -12.33 2.14 2.28
C GLY A 62 -12.56 0.64 2.11
N LYS A 63 -13.03 0.25 0.92
CA LYS A 63 -13.25 -1.17 0.56
C LYS A 63 -11.97 -2.00 0.51
N PHE A 64 -10.84 -1.34 0.30
CA PHE A 64 -9.53 -1.96 0.08
C PHE A 64 -8.52 -1.45 1.12
N GLY A 65 -7.54 -2.29 1.41
CA GLY A 65 -6.45 -2.01 2.32
C GLY A 65 -6.67 -2.54 3.73
N LEU A 66 -5.56 -2.73 4.42
CA LEU A 66 -5.47 -3.36 5.72
C LEU A 66 -5.29 -2.30 6.81
N THR A 67 -6.00 -2.49 7.91
CA THR A 67 -5.74 -1.75 9.16
C THR A 67 -4.40 -2.18 9.76
N THR A 68 -3.84 -1.38 10.67
CA THR A 68 -2.59 -1.74 11.38
C THR A 68 -2.66 -3.11 12.05
N THR A 69 -3.80 -3.48 12.64
CA THR A 69 -4.00 -4.80 13.25
C THR A 69 -3.89 -5.93 12.23
N GLN A 70 -4.49 -5.76 11.05
CA GLN A 70 -4.42 -6.74 9.97
C GLN A 70 -3.01 -6.82 9.38
N ILE A 71 -2.31 -5.69 9.25
CA ILE A 71 -0.89 -5.67 8.84
C ILE A 71 -0.02 -6.46 9.83
N LEU A 72 -0.25 -6.30 11.14
CA LEU A 72 0.47 -7.09 12.15
C LEU A 72 0.13 -8.59 12.07
N SER A 73 -1.10 -8.94 11.72
CA SER A 73 -1.49 -10.33 11.46
C SER A 73 -0.75 -10.91 10.24
N VAL A 74 -0.63 -10.14 9.15
CA VAL A 74 0.17 -10.49 7.96
C VAL A 74 1.63 -10.74 8.34
N VAL A 75 2.25 -9.86 9.13
CA VAL A 75 3.63 -10.04 9.62
C VAL A 75 3.79 -11.35 10.37
N ARG A 76 2.88 -11.65 11.32
CA ARG A 76 2.92 -12.90 12.10
C ARG A 76 2.78 -14.13 11.21
N LYS A 77 1.78 -14.17 10.33
CA LYS A 77 1.56 -15.28 9.40
C LYS A 77 2.76 -15.52 8.47
N LEU A 78 3.41 -14.46 7.99
CA LEU A 78 4.60 -14.57 7.16
C LEU A 78 5.82 -15.05 7.95
N ALA A 79 5.99 -14.60 9.20
CA ALA A 79 7.03 -15.09 10.08
C ALA A 79 6.85 -16.59 10.38
N ASP A 80 5.63 -17.02 10.75
CA ASP A 80 5.28 -18.42 11.02
C ASP A 80 5.47 -19.30 9.78
N SER A 81 5.35 -18.72 8.58
CA SER A 81 5.54 -19.42 7.31
C SER A 81 6.99 -19.40 6.79
N GLY A 82 7.93 -18.73 7.49
CA GLY A 82 9.31 -18.56 7.03
C GLY A 82 9.42 -17.73 5.74
N MET A 83 8.53 -16.76 5.57
CA MET A 83 8.37 -15.92 4.37
C MET A 83 8.42 -14.42 4.67
N LEU A 84 8.94 -14.01 5.83
CA LEU A 84 9.00 -12.60 6.21
C LEU A 84 9.92 -11.77 5.28
N ASP A 85 10.92 -12.43 4.66
CA ASP A 85 11.77 -11.89 3.60
C ASP A 85 11.00 -11.52 2.31
N CYS A 86 9.84 -12.15 2.09
CA CYS A 86 8.97 -11.86 0.95
C CYS A 86 8.20 -10.55 1.14
N PHE A 87 8.09 -10.02 2.36
CA PHE A 87 7.38 -8.77 2.62
C PHE A 87 8.29 -7.56 2.35
N GLN A 88 8.04 -6.86 1.25
CA GLN A 88 8.98 -5.87 0.71
C GLN A 88 8.37 -4.52 0.36
N LEU A 89 7.04 -4.39 0.36
CA LEU A 89 6.38 -3.16 -0.11
C LEU A 89 5.23 -2.72 0.81
N LEU A 90 5.24 -1.44 1.19
CA LEU A 90 4.09 -0.78 1.80
C LEU A 90 3.50 0.19 0.78
N HIS A 91 2.24 0.00 0.43
CA HIS A 91 1.49 0.87 -0.48
C HIS A 91 0.44 1.64 0.30
N PHE A 92 0.17 2.89 -0.08
CA PHE A 92 -1.05 3.58 0.31
C PHE A 92 -1.54 4.48 -0.82
N HIS A 93 -2.79 4.92 -0.73
CA HIS A 93 -3.37 5.85 -1.67
C HIS A 93 -4.32 6.79 -0.95
N ILE A 94 -4.01 8.09 -0.95
CA ILE A 94 -4.83 9.13 -0.30
C ILE A 94 -6.07 9.43 -1.15
N GLY A 95 -5.94 9.40 -2.47
CA GLY A 95 -6.98 9.73 -3.45
C GLY A 95 -6.38 10.45 -4.65
N SER A 96 -7.22 10.74 -5.65
CA SER A 96 -6.83 11.57 -6.80
C SER A 96 -6.92 13.06 -6.47
N GLN A 97 -6.16 13.88 -7.20
CA GLN A 97 -6.21 15.35 -7.14
C GLN A 97 -6.07 15.88 -5.70
N ILE A 98 -4.96 15.52 -5.04
CA ILE A 98 -4.64 16.01 -3.69
C ILE A 98 -4.37 17.52 -3.80
N PRO A 99 -5.16 18.38 -3.11
CA PRO A 99 -5.15 19.82 -3.33
C PRO A 99 -4.00 20.53 -2.60
N SER A 100 -3.29 19.85 -1.69
CA SER A 100 -2.19 20.45 -0.94
C SER A 100 -1.06 19.47 -0.65
N THR A 101 0.17 19.97 -0.69
CA THR A 101 1.36 19.17 -0.31
C THR A 101 1.38 18.81 1.17
N GLU A 102 0.71 19.58 2.03
CA GLU A 102 0.61 19.29 3.46
C GLU A 102 -0.18 17.98 3.72
N LEU A 103 -1.30 17.78 3.00
CA LEU A 103 -2.06 16.54 3.10
C LEU A 103 -1.23 15.33 2.66
N LEU A 104 -0.46 15.49 1.58
CA LEU A 104 0.47 14.47 1.10
C LEU A 104 1.54 14.18 2.16
N ALA A 105 2.17 15.22 2.72
CA ALA A 105 3.21 15.08 3.75
C ALA A 105 2.69 14.35 5.00
N ASN A 106 1.46 14.65 5.43
CA ASN A 106 0.82 13.97 6.55
C ASN A 106 0.60 12.47 6.27
N GLY A 107 0.10 12.12 5.08
CA GLY A 107 -0.08 10.73 4.68
C GLY A 107 1.23 9.95 4.54
N VAL A 108 2.25 10.58 3.96
CA VAL A 108 3.61 10.00 3.87
C VAL A 108 4.21 9.80 5.27
N GLY A 109 4.04 10.77 6.18
CA GLY A 109 4.53 10.68 7.56
C GLY A 109 3.90 9.51 8.31
N GLU A 110 2.58 9.33 8.21
CA GLU A 110 1.87 8.19 8.80
C GLU A 110 2.36 6.85 8.21
N ALA A 111 2.48 6.75 6.88
CA ALA A 111 2.95 5.53 6.22
C ALA A 111 4.42 5.22 6.54
N ALA A 112 5.27 6.23 6.67
CA ALA A 112 6.68 6.06 7.05
C ALA A 112 6.83 5.48 8.45
N GLN A 113 5.96 5.85 9.40
CA GLN A 113 5.94 5.22 10.72
C GLN A 113 5.62 3.73 10.63
N ILE A 114 4.58 3.37 9.87
CA ILE A 114 4.22 1.95 9.64
C ILE A 114 5.39 1.21 8.99
N TYR A 115 6.02 1.79 7.97
CA TYR A 115 7.16 1.20 7.27
C TYR A 115 8.32 0.92 8.23
N CYS A 116 8.69 1.88 9.08
CA CYS A 116 9.74 1.73 10.08
C CYS A 116 9.43 0.60 11.07
N GLU A 117 8.17 0.48 11.53
CA GLU A 117 7.77 -0.63 12.39
C GLU A 117 7.86 -1.98 11.68
N LEU A 118 7.49 -2.08 10.40
CA LEU A 118 7.64 -3.30 9.62
C LEU A 118 9.10 -3.74 9.50
N VAL A 119 10.02 -2.80 9.27
CA VAL A 119 11.47 -3.07 9.27
C VAL A 119 11.93 -3.57 10.64
N ARG A 120 11.48 -2.94 11.75
CA ARG A 120 11.81 -3.37 13.12
C ARG A 120 11.30 -4.77 13.44
N LEU A 121 10.15 -5.15 12.88
CA LEU A 121 9.56 -6.48 13.02
C LEU A 121 10.24 -7.54 12.14
N GLY A 122 11.22 -7.15 11.31
CA GLY A 122 12.03 -8.07 10.51
C GLY A 122 11.56 -8.26 9.06
N ALA A 123 10.57 -7.50 8.59
CA ALA A 123 10.19 -7.49 7.18
C ALA A 123 11.35 -6.90 6.34
N ASN A 124 11.60 -7.50 5.17
CA ASN A 124 12.66 -7.05 4.27
C ASN A 124 12.20 -5.88 3.39
N MET A 125 11.64 -4.84 4.01
CA MET A 125 11.04 -3.71 3.30
C MET A 125 12.04 -3.02 2.37
N GLN A 126 11.65 -2.81 1.11
CA GLN A 126 12.43 -2.17 0.06
C GLN A 126 11.74 -0.93 -0.51
N VAL A 127 10.41 -0.93 -0.54
CA VAL A 127 9.62 0.07 -1.26
C VAL A 127 8.52 0.65 -0.37
N LEU A 128 8.49 1.97 -0.27
CA LEU A 128 7.33 2.74 0.19
C LEU A 128 6.68 3.35 -1.05
N ASP A 129 5.53 2.82 -1.46
CA ASP A 129 4.74 3.30 -2.58
C ASP A 129 3.64 4.24 -2.08
N ILE A 130 3.76 5.51 -2.42
CA ILE A 130 2.83 6.57 -2.00
C ILE A 130 1.58 6.67 -2.88
N GLY A 131 1.49 5.83 -3.91
CA GLY A 131 0.41 5.81 -4.88
C GLY A 131 0.40 7.04 -5.79
N GLY A 132 -0.72 7.21 -6.49
CA GLY A 132 -1.01 8.45 -7.23
C GLY A 132 -1.62 9.52 -6.34
N GLY A 133 -2.00 10.64 -6.95
CA GLY A 133 -2.74 11.70 -6.27
C GLY A 133 -2.10 13.07 -6.37
N LEU A 134 -0.86 13.18 -6.86
CA LEU A 134 -0.24 14.47 -7.18
C LEU A 134 -1.18 15.25 -8.11
N GLY A 135 -1.77 16.32 -7.58
CA GLY A 135 -2.77 17.09 -8.32
C GLY A 135 -2.13 18.00 -9.36
N ILE A 136 -2.95 18.41 -10.32
CA ILE A 136 -2.58 19.34 -11.38
C ILE A 136 -3.38 20.63 -11.18
N ASP A 137 -2.70 21.78 -11.25
CA ASP A 137 -3.36 23.09 -11.22
C ASP A 137 -3.95 23.39 -12.61
N TYR A 138 -5.23 23.08 -12.81
CA TYR A 138 -5.92 23.27 -14.09
C TYR A 138 -6.36 24.71 -14.33
N ASP A 139 -6.68 25.47 -13.27
CA ASP A 139 -7.13 26.86 -13.38
C ASP A 139 -6.02 27.90 -13.18
N GLY A 140 -4.84 27.48 -12.70
CA GLY A 140 -3.66 28.32 -12.53
C GLY A 140 -3.69 29.19 -11.28
N SER A 141 -4.68 29.00 -10.40
CA SER A 141 -4.90 29.85 -9.23
C SER A 141 -3.96 29.55 -8.06
N LYS A 142 -3.27 28.40 -8.07
CA LYS A 142 -2.42 27.93 -6.97
C LYS A 142 -3.12 27.98 -5.61
N SER A 143 -4.40 27.65 -5.60
CA SER A 143 -5.26 27.63 -4.42
C SER A 143 -5.67 26.20 -4.05
N GLY A 144 -5.93 25.97 -2.76
CA GLY A 144 -6.52 24.73 -2.25
C GLY A 144 -8.04 24.81 -2.12
N ASP A 145 -8.63 25.94 -2.51
CA ASP A 145 -10.05 26.27 -2.33
C ASP A 145 -10.92 25.83 -3.52
N SER A 146 -10.30 25.49 -4.66
CA SER A 146 -10.97 24.98 -5.86
C SER A 146 -10.60 23.52 -6.11
N ASP A 147 -11.58 22.70 -6.52
CA ASP A 147 -11.35 21.30 -6.92
C ASP A 147 -10.51 21.19 -8.22
N LEU A 148 -10.23 22.31 -8.89
CA LEU A 148 -9.48 22.43 -10.15
C LEU A 148 -8.05 22.92 -9.94
N SER A 149 -7.66 23.24 -8.70
CA SER A 149 -6.37 23.83 -8.36
C SER A 149 -5.65 23.01 -7.29
N VAL A 150 -4.34 23.26 -7.15
CA VAL A 150 -3.51 22.76 -6.05
C VAL A 150 -2.68 23.88 -5.46
N ALA A 151 -2.51 23.89 -4.13
CA ALA A 151 -1.66 24.83 -3.38
C ALA A 151 -0.29 24.24 -3.03
#